data_AF-A0A497B5V2-F1
#
_entry.id   AF-A0A497B5V2-F1
#
_cell.length_a   1.000
_cell.length_b   1.000
_cell.length_c   1.000
_cell.angle_alpha   90.00
_cell.angle_beta   90.00
_cell.angle_gamma   90.00
#
_symmetry.space_group_name_H-M   'P 1'
#
loop_
_entity.id
_entity.type
_entity.pdbx_description
1 polymer ?
#
loop_
_entity_poly.entity_id
_entity_poly.type
_entity_poly.pdbx_seq_one_letter_code
_entity_poly.pdbx_strand_id
1 'polypeptide(L)'
;MLKQVKVSESLLRGLTLIFLVLTLLVGAVYLIIFINPYVPLNPFPPSPQPEIALQPTPAEVPLVITFPPTWTPTPTSTPTSTPTPTSTPTPMPTETPTPTP
;
A
#
# COMPACT_ATOMS: atom_id res chain seq x y z
N MET A 1 -51.09 25.40 17.17
CA MET A 1 -51.16 25.67 18.61
C MET A 1 -50.35 24.59 19.32
N LEU A 2 -49.10 24.86 19.75
CA LEU A 2 -48.23 23.86 20.36
C LEU A 2 -48.67 23.61 21.81
N LYS A 3 -48.86 22.35 22.18
CA LYS A 3 -49.23 21.94 23.54
C LYS A 3 -47.98 22.02 24.42
N GLN A 4 -47.94 22.97 25.34
CA GLN A 4 -46.85 23.14 26.29
C GLN A 4 -46.84 21.96 27.28
N VAL A 5 -45.82 21.12 27.21
CA VAL A 5 -45.62 20.01 28.16
C VAL A 5 -44.87 20.56 29.35
N LYS A 6 -45.50 20.52 30.53
CA LYS A 6 -44.88 20.98 31.77
C LYS A 6 -43.96 19.88 32.33
N VAL A 7 -42.65 20.09 32.21
CA VAL A 7 -41.64 19.18 32.76
C VAL A 7 -41.47 19.48 34.26
N SER A 8 -41.57 18.46 35.11
CA SER A 8 -41.40 18.60 36.56
C SER A 8 -39.97 18.25 37.00
N GLU A 9 -39.49 18.91 38.05
CA GLU A 9 -38.18 18.65 38.67
C GLU A 9 -38.00 17.17 39.06
N SER A 10 -39.05 16.56 39.62
CA SER A 10 -39.03 15.14 39.99
C SER A 10 -38.85 14.22 38.78
N LEU A 11 -39.46 14.57 37.64
CA LEU A 11 -39.28 13.82 36.40
C LEU A 11 -37.84 13.95 35.89
N LEU A 12 -37.27 15.15 35.87
CA LEU A 12 -35.88 15.38 35.47
C LEU A 12 -34.90 14.62 36.36
N ARG A 13 -35.05 14.71 37.67
CA ARG A 13 -34.21 13.96 38.64
C ARG A 13 -34.29 12.45 38.42
N GLY A 14 -35.50 11.93 38.20
CA GLY A 14 -35.71 10.51 37.90
C GLY A 14 -35.00 10.10 36.60
N LEU A 15 -35.18 10.88 35.52
CA LEU A 15 -34.48 10.64 34.25
C LEU A 15 -32.96 10.68 34.44
N THR A 16 -32.42 11.69 35.12
CA THR A 16 -30.99 11.80 35.38
C THR A 16 -30.45 10.57 36.10
N LEU A 17 -31.13 10.06 37.12
CA LEU A 17 -30.71 8.84 37.82
C LEU A 17 -30.79 7.61 36.92
N ILE A 18 -31.84 7.48 36.11
CA ILE A 18 -31.97 6.37 35.15
C ILE A 18 -30.82 6.40 34.13
N PHE A 19 -30.55 7.56 33.52
CA PHE A 19 -29.44 7.70 32.58
C PHE A 19 -28.09 7.43 33.24
N LEU A 20 -27.87 7.90 34.47
CA LEU A 20 -26.65 7.62 35.22
C LEU A 20 -26.44 6.11 35.43
N VAL A 21 -27.48 5.40 35.86
CA VAL A 21 -27.42 3.93 36.05
C VAL A 21 -27.19 3.23 34.72
N LEU A 22 -27.88 3.63 33.64
CA LEU A 22 -27.65 3.08 32.31
C LEU A 22 -26.21 3.28 31.85
N THR A 23 -25.64 4.48 32.04
CA THR A 23 -24.25 4.77 31.69
C THR A 23 -23.28 3.88 32.44
N LEU A 24 -23.49 3.69 33.75
CA LEU A 24 -22.66 2.79 34.56
C LEU A 24 -22.80 1.33 34.10
N LEU A 25 -24.02 0.89 33.76
CA LEU A 25 -24.27 -0.46 33.25
C LEU A 25 -23.55 -0.68 31.92
N VAL A 26 -23.69 0.25 30.97
CA VAL A 26 -22.96 0.20 29.70
C VAL A 26 -21.45 0.18 29.94
N GLY A 27 -20.93 1.03 30.81
CA GLY A 27 -19.50 1.03 31.19
C GLY A 27 -19.04 -0.30 31.78
N ALA A 28 -19.84 -0.92 32.65
CA ALA A 28 -19.56 -2.24 33.21
C ALA A 28 -19.54 -3.33 32.13
N VAL A 29 -20.45 -3.29 31.15
CA VAL A 29 -20.44 -4.20 29.99
C VAL A 29 -19.14 -4.07 29.20
N TYR A 30 -18.72 -2.85 28.88
CA TYR A 30 -17.43 -2.62 28.21
C TYR A 30 -16.25 -3.11 29.03
N LEU A 31 -16.25 -2.91 30.35
CA LEU A 31 -15.20 -3.39 31.25
C LEU A 31 -15.12 -4.92 31.26
N ILE A 32 -16.26 -5.62 31.27
CA ILE A 32 -16.31 -7.09 31.19
C ILE A 32 -15.70 -7.58 29.88
N ILE A 33 -16.08 -6.96 28.75
CA ILE A 33 -15.54 -7.28 27.42
C ILE A 33 -14.02 -7.02 27.37
N PHE A 34 -13.56 -5.94 28.00
CA PHE A 34 -12.13 -5.61 28.06
C PHE A 34 -11.32 -6.66 28.83
N ILE A 35 -11.85 -7.16 29.97
CA ILE A 35 -11.19 -8.18 30.79
C ILE A 35 -11.18 -9.54 30.08
N ASN A 36 -12.31 -9.92 29.47
CA ASN A 36 -12.44 -11.16 28.73
C ASN A 36 -13.20 -10.92 27.41
N PRO A 37 -12.49 -10.84 26.27
CA PRO A 37 -13.12 -10.51 24.99
C PRO A 37 -13.94 -11.67 24.41
N TYR A 38 -13.86 -12.87 24.99
CA TYR A 38 -14.58 -14.06 24.52
C TYR A 38 -15.95 -14.25 25.19
N VAL A 39 -16.42 -13.29 26.00
CA VAL A 39 -17.76 -13.37 26.62
C VAL A 39 -18.87 -13.28 25.56
N PRO A 40 -20.02 -13.97 25.73
CA PRO A 40 -21.16 -13.90 24.80
C PRO A 40 -21.74 -12.51 24.61
N LEU A 41 -21.46 -11.60 25.55
CA LEU A 41 -21.91 -10.21 25.51
C LEU A 41 -21.11 -9.34 24.53
N ASN A 42 -19.93 -9.79 24.09
CA ASN A 42 -19.13 -9.08 23.11
C ASN A 42 -19.72 -9.34 21.70
N PRO A 43 -20.26 -8.32 20.99
CA PRO A 43 -20.76 -8.50 19.63
C PRO A 43 -19.64 -8.75 18.61
N PHE A 44 -18.37 -8.49 18.99
CA PHE A 44 -17.20 -8.68 18.15
C PHE A 44 -16.16 -9.54 18.89
N PRO A 45 -16.46 -10.83 19.14
CA PRO A 45 -15.48 -11.73 19.74
C PRO A 45 -14.25 -11.85 18.81
N PRO A 46 -13.04 -12.01 19.37
CA PRO A 46 -11.85 -12.23 18.56
C PRO A 46 -12.03 -13.44 17.65
N SER A 47 -11.48 -13.40 16.43
CA SER A 47 -11.43 -14.60 15.60
C SER A 47 -10.72 -15.70 16.37
N PRO A 48 -11.27 -16.94 16.41
CA PRO A 48 -10.55 -18.06 16.96
C PRO A 48 -9.16 -18.11 16.30
N GLN A 49 -8.10 -18.02 17.09
CA GLN A 49 -6.77 -18.28 16.58
C GLN A 49 -6.81 -19.70 16.01
N PRO A 50 -6.19 -19.97 14.85
CA PRO A 50 -6.06 -21.33 14.39
C PRO A 50 -5.43 -22.11 15.52
N GLU A 51 -6.20 -23.06 16.09
CA GLU A 51 -5.60 -24.11 16.89
C GLU A 51 -4.45 -24.62 16.03
N ILE A 52 -3.23 -24.69 16.59
CA ILE A 52 -2.17 -25.43 15.94
C ILE A 52 -2.66 -26.87 15.92
N ALA A 53 -3.46 -27.20 14.91
CA ALA A 53 -3.68 -28.55 14.49
C ALA A 53 -2.27 -29.09 14.37
N LEU A 54 -1.99 -30.18 15.05
CA LEU A 54 -0.92 -31.09 14.68
C LEU A 54 -1.28 -31.70 13.31
N GLN A 55 -1.56 -30.85 12.32
CA GLN A 55 -1.48 -31.19 10.93
C GLN A 55 0.00 -31.57 10.77
N PRO A 56 0.33 -32.80 10.32
CA PRO A 56 1.69 -33.06 9.92
C PRO A 56 2.06 -31.94 8.95
N THR A 57 3.09 -31.17 9.29
CA THR A 57 3.70 -30.20 8.39
C THR A 57 3.80 -30.92 7.04
N PRO A 58 3.15 -30.43 5.96
CA PRO A 58 3.43 -30.97 4.64
C PRO A 58 4.94 -30.87 4.50
N ALA A 59 5.61 -32.03 4.41
CA ALA A 59 7.05 -32.05 4.18
C ALA A 59 7.32 -31.05 3.05
N GLU A 60 8.22 -30.10 3.29
CA GLU A 60 8.64 -29.16 2.26
C GLU A 60 9.06 -29.98 1.04
N VAL A 61 8.17 -30.07 0.06
CA VAL A 61 8.57 -30.45 -1.29
C VAL A 61 9.47 -29.29 -1.69
N PRO A 62 10.79 -29.51 -1.90
CA PRO A 62 11.62 -28.41 -2.34
C PRO A 62 11.03 -27.91 -3.65
N LEU A 63 10.50 -26.68 -3.63
CA LEU A 63 10.13 -25.97 -4.82
C LEU A 63 11.42 -25.78 -5.62
N VAL A 64 11.67 -26.68 -6.58
CA VAL A 64 12.67 -26.45 -7.61
C VAL A 64 12.10 -25.35 -8.49
N ILE A 65 12.36 -24.09 -8.10
CA ILE A 65 12.07 -22.95 -8.94
C ILE A 65 13.12 -22.94 -10.05
N THR A 66 12.80 -23.58 -11.18
CA THR A 66 13.55 -23.44 -12.42
C THR A 66 13.22 -22.07 -13.02
N PHE A 67 14.04 -21.08 -12.73
CA PHE A 67 14.03 -19.82 -13.48
C PHE A 67 14.55 -20.09 -14.90
N PRO A 68 13.93 -19.51 -15.94
CA PRO A 68 14.55 -19.53 -17.26
C PRO A 68 15.92 -18.83 -17.18
N PRO A 69 16.92 -19.24 -17.99
CA PRO A 69 18.24 -18.61 -18.01
C PRO A 69 18.16 -17.23 -18.71
N THR A 70 17.48 -16.27 -18.10
CA THR A 70 17.34 -14.89 -18.63
C THR A 70 18.33 -13.92 -18.01
N TRP A 71 19.25 -14.39 -17.16
CA TRP A 71 20.22 -13.53 -16.45
C TRP A 71 21.50 -13.26 -17.22
N THR A 72 21.63 -13.68 -18.47
CA THR A 72 22.77 -13.27 -19.29
C THR A 72 22.46 -11.90 -19.92
N PRO A 73 23.04 -10.78 -19.44
CA PRO A 73 22.91 -9.53 -20.16
C PRO A 73 23.55 -9.72 -21.55
N THR A 74 22.78 -9.46 -22.61
CA THR A 74 23.32 -9.41 -23.96
C THR A 74 24.43 -8.37 -24.01
N PRO A 75 25.66 -8.70 -24.48
CA PRO A 75 26.71 -7.71 -24.61
C PRO A 75 26.21 -6.61 -25.58
N THR A 76 26.08 -5.39 -25.08
CA THR A 76 25.77 -4.23 -25.92
C THR A 76 27.00 -3.91 -26.75
N SER A 77 26.85 -3.83 -28.07
CA SER A 77 27.95 -3.43 -28.95
C SER A 77 28.36 -1.99 -28.64
N THR A 78 29.64 -1.79 -28.30
CA THR A 78 30.21 -0.44 -28.15
C THR A 78 30.11 0.31 -29.49
N PRO A 79 29.67 1.59 -29.50
CA PRO A 79 29.65 2.37 -30.73
C PRO A 79 31.08 2.53 -31.29
N THR A 80 31.27 2.18 -32.56
CA THR A 80 32.54 2.40 -33.28
C THR A 80 32.68 3.88 -33.62
N SER A 81 33.85 4.47 -33.37
CA SER A 81 34.15 5.83 -33.82
C SER A 81 34.10 5.92 -35.34
N THR A 82 33.17 6.71 -35.88
CA THR A 82 33.10 7.01 -37.31
C THR A 82 34.22 8.00 -37.66
N PRO A 83 35.07 7.74 -38.67
CA PRO A 83 36.07 8.71 -39.09
C PRO A 83 35.37 9.96 -39.63
N THR A 84 35.75 11.13 -39.10
CA THR A 84 35.30 12.42 -39.63
C THR A 84 36.01 12.71 -40.95
N PRO A 85 35.30 13.12 -42.02
CA PRO A 85 35.97 13.51 -43.26
C PRO A 85 36.84 14.75 -43.04
N THR A 86 38.09 14.68 -43.48
CA THR A 86 39.00 15.84 -43.50
C THR A 86 38.69 16.70 -44.73
N SER A 87 38.80 18.03 -44.59
CA SER A 87 38.67 18.95 -45.72
C SER A 87 39.78 18.71 -46.76
N THR A 88 39.40 18.44 -48.00
CA THR A 88 40.34 18.39 -49.15
C THR A 88 40.71 19.82 -49.55
N PRO A 89 42.01 20.14 -49.79
CA PRO A 89 42.38 21.45 -50.30
C PRO A 89 41.86 21.65 -51.73
N THR A 90 41.22 22.79 -51.97
CA THR A 90 40.76 23.19 -53.32
C THR A 90 41.97 23.55 -54.18
N PRO A 91 42.11 23.03 -55.42
CA PRO A 91 43.17 23.46 -56.32
C PRO A 91 42.98 24.93 -56.70
N MET A 92 44.08 25.69 -56.67
CA MET A 92 44.11 27.08 -57.13
C MET A 92 43.96 27.11 -58.66
N PRO A 93 43.14 27.99 -59.25
CA PRO A 93 43.11 28.15 -60.71
C PRO A 93 44.49 28.53 -61.26
N THR A 94 44.93 27.82 -62.29
CA THR A 94 46.12 28.16 -63.07
C THR A 94 45.73 29.18 -64.13
N GLU A 95 46.37 30.34 -64.14
CA GLU A 95 46.23 31.34 -65.20
C GLU A 95 46.63 30.72 -66.54
N THR A 96 45.73 30.74 -67.52
CA THR A 96 46.03 30.29 -68.87
C THR A 96 46.70 31.44 -69.62
N PRO A 97 47.89 31.25 -70.22
CA PRO A 97 48.54 32.32 -70.97
C PRO A 97 47.66 32.73 -72.16
N THR A 98 47.39 34.03 -72.28
CA THR A 98 46.69 34.60 -73.44
C THR A 98 47.64 34.61 -74.64
N PRO A 99 47.24 34.10 -75.82
CA PRO A 99 48.10 34.15 -77.00
C PRO A 99 48.30 35.61 -77.43
N THR A 100 49.55 35.95 -77.77
CA THR A 100 49.91 37.25 -78.38
C THR A 100 49.74 37.13 -79.91
N PRO A 101 49.27 38.19 -80.62
CA PRO A 101 49.01 38.17 -82.07
C PRO A 101 50.22 37.84 -82.95
#